data_AF-A0A520JZU3-F1
#
_entry.id   AF-A0A520JZU3-F1
#
_cell.length_a   1.000
_cell.length_b   1.000
_cell.length_c   1.000
_cell.angle_alpha   90.00
_cell.angle_beta   90.00
_cell.angle_gamma   90.00
#
_symmetry.space_group_name_H-M   'P 1'
#
loop_
_entity.id
_entity.type
_entity.pdbx_description
1 polymer ?
#
loop_
_entity_poly.entity_id
_entity_poly.type
_entity_poly.pdbx_seq_one_letter_code
_entity_poly.pdbx_strand_id
1 'polypeptide(L)'
;MKSIWKGLIGLFVLLLGFALWLAGSIFEGIAGGLAGESFLLTRGALGIGFLLIFFGPIFFWIFLPLKDRWYESHPKRFIIAITPFVIFLLLIFGVAISGIVHEPQLPEYSFNATLADAKIVVEINRITEGDLPDSLNIKLTDLDGKQADFDYVSNEDLKDGKERVELNFAYFGAPKIGNYTLVIKNIRDEIIYQRSFEITPKVVILGEKIKVGDFLFNFESFRVSDTYKYYKADPGYKFIVIEAKAKNEGIKKQSLNVGEVKLEVDKGYQYEPYSYYSLSFDSLRPEEETTDEIVFEILEDTEPIKLSAEIGNINVVLILE
;
A
#
# COMPACT_ATOMS: atom_id res chain seq x y z
N MET A 1 24.66 -25.36 -60.48
CA MET A 1 23.51 -25.31 -59.55
C MET A 1 23.86 -24.85 -58.13
N LYS A 2 24.99 -25.25 -57.52
CA LYS A 2 25.33 -24.86 -56.13
C LYS A 2 25.51 -23.35 -55.87
N SER A 3 25.89 -22.51 -56.85
CA SER A 3 26.09 -21.06 -56.59
C SER A 3 24.80 -20.24 -56.60
N ILE A 4 23.80 -20.62 -57.42
CA ILE A 4 22.51 -19.91 -57.52
C ILE A 4 21.75 -19.98 -56.18
N TRP A 5 21.76 -21.15 -55.54
CA TRP A 5 21.14 -21.35 -54.23
C TRP A 5 21.77 -20.51 -53.12
N LYS A 6 23.11 -20.33 -53.12
CA LYS A 6 23.79 -19.45 -52.15
C LYS A 6 23.42 -17.98 -52.35
N GLY A 7 23.28 -17.54 -53.60
CA GLY A 7 22.80 -16.21 -53.94
C GLY A 7 21.38 -15.95 -53.41
N LEU A 8 20.47 -16.91 -53.64
CA LEU A 8 19.08 -16.85 -53.16
C LEU A 8 18.98 -16.82 -51.63
N ILE A 9 19.79 -17.62 -50.92
CA ILE A 9 19.81 -17.60 -49.45
C ILE A 9 20.33 -16.25 -48.93
N GLY A 10 21.39 -15.70 -49.52
CA GLY A 10 21.89 -14.37 -49.14
C GLY A 10 20.86 -13.26 -49.37
N LEU A 11 20.14 -13.31 -50.50
CA LEU A 11 19.04 -12.39 -50.80
C LEU A 11 17.90 -12.52 -49.78
N PHE A 12 17.50 -13.75 -49.43
CA PHE A 12 16.49 -14.00 -48.42
C PHE A 12 16.88 -13.45 -47.05
N VAL A 13 18.12 -13.66 -46.62
CA VAL A 13 18.65 -13.14 -45.34
C VAL A 13 18.65 -11.61 -45.31
N LEU A 14 19.02 -10.96 -46.42
CA LEU A 14 18.96 -9.50 -46.53
C LEU A 14 17.52 -8.99 -46.47
N LEU A 15 16.59 -9.64 -47.18
CA LEU A 15 15.17 -9.26 -47.16
C LEU A 15 14.54 -9.46 -45.78
N LEU A 16 14.90 -10.54 -45.08
CA LEU A 16 14.48 -10.78 -43.69
C LEU A 16 15.03 -9.73 -42.74
N GLY A 17 16.32 -9.36 -42.89
CA GLY A 17 16.94 -8.29 -42.11
C GLY A 17 16.25 -6.95 -42.33
N PHE A 18 15.96 -6.61 -43.60
CA PHE A 18 15.24 -5.40 -43.96
C PHE A 18 13.83 -5.38 -43.38
N ALA A 19 13.10 -6.49 -43.45
CA ALA A 19 11.75 -6.61 -42.88
C ALA A 19 11.76 -6.45 -41.34
N LEU A 20 12.72 -7.06 -40.64
CA LEU A 20 12.87 -6.93 -39.18
C LEU A 20 13.24 -5.50 -38.76
N TRP A 21 14.12 -4.84 -39.53
CA TRP A 21 14.49 -3.46 -39.29
C TRP A 21 13.31 -2.52 -39.49
N LEU A 22 12.57 -2.66 -40.60
CA LEU A 22 11.39 -1.85 -40.90
C LEU A 22 10.27 -2.05 -39.88
N ALA A 23 10.00 -3.30 -39.51
CA ALA A 23 9.03 -3.63 -38.47
C ALA A 23 9.43 -2.97 -37.14
N GLY A 24 10.69 -3.10 -36.73
CA GLY A 24 11.19 -2.47 -35.52
C GLY A 24 11.10 -0.94 -35.55
N SER A 25 11.42 -0.28 -36.67
CA SER A 25 11.29 1.17 -36.83
C SER A 25 9.85 1.67 -36.76
N ILE A 26 8.91 0.95 -37.40
CA ILE A 26 7.49 1.28 -37.36
C ILE A 26 6.95 1.15 -35.93
N PHE A 27 7.29 0.06 -35.24
CA PHE A 27 6.86 -0.17 -33.88
C PHE A 27 7.48 0.82 -32.88
N GLU A 28 8.72 1.25 -33.05
CA GLU A 28 9.33 2.28 -32.19
C GLU A 28 8.60 3.63 -32.34
N GLY A 29 8.20 4.00 -33.56
CA GLY A 29 7.41 5.22 -33.81
C GLY A 29 6.00 5.18 -33.24
N ILE A 30 5.37 4.00 -33.16
CA ILE A 30 4.02 3.82 -32.61
C ILE A 30 4.06 3.66 -31.08
N ALA A 31 5.00 2.88 -30.56
CA ALA A 31 5.18 2.62 -29.13
C ALA A 31 5.71 3.84 -28.37
N GLY A 32 6.44 4.76 -29.04
CA GLY A 32 6.82 6.04 -28.45
C GLY A 32 5.63 6.94 -28.09
N GLY A 33 4.45 6.70 -28.67
CA GLY A 33 3.22 7.47 -28.40
C GLY A 33 2.23 6.80 -27.44
N LEU A 34 2.37 5.49 -27.19
CA LEU A 34 1.51 4.73 -26.30
C LEU A 34 2.37 4.20 -25.15
N ALA A 35 2.22 4.84 -23.99
CA ALA A 35 3.01 4.61 -22.79
C ALA A 35 3.30 3.12 -22.51
N GLY A 36 4.59 2.83 -22.31
CA GLY A 36 5.07 1.68 -21.56
C GLY A 36 5.35 0.41 -22.38
N GLU A 37 6.64 0.05 -22.45
CA GLU A 37 7.10 -1.34 -22.30
C GLU A 37 7.30 -2.28 -23.51
N SER A 38 7.25 -1.84 -24.77
CA SER A 38 7.78 -2.67 -25.87
C SER A 38 9.18 -2.26 -26.34
N PHE A 39 9.98 -1.60 -25.50
CA PHE A 39 11.27 -1.00 -25.87
C PHE A 39 12.36 -2.03 -26.19
N LEU A 40 12.39 -3.14 -25.45
CA LEU A 40 13.41 -4.19 -25.62
C LEU A 40 13.19 -5.02 -26.90
N LEU A 41 11.94 -5.40 -27.18
CA LEU A 41 11.60 -6.26 -28.32
C LEU A 41 11.75 -5.51 -29.66
N THR A 42 11.41 -4.22 -29.68
CA THR A 42 11.58 -3.33 -30.85
C THR A 42 13.05 -3.02 -31.13
N ARG A 43 13.84 -2.65 -30.11
CA ARG A 43 15.30 -2.45 -30.27
C ARG A 43 16.04 -3.73 -30.63
N GLY A 44 15.62 -4.87 -30.08
CA GLY A 44 16.14 -6.20 -30.46
C GLY A 44 15.89 -6.51 -31.93
N ALA A 45 14.65 -6.31 -32.42
CA ALA A 45 14.30 -6.50 -33.82
C ALA A 45 15.07 -5.55 -34.76
N LEU A 46 15.23 -4.28 -34.37
CA LEU A 46 16.05 -3.30 -35.09
C LEU A 46 17.53 -3.71 -35.17
N GLY A 47 18.11 -4.11 -34.05
CA GLY A 47 19.51 -4.54 -33.97
C GLY A 47 19.77 -5.80 -34.80
N ILE A 48 18.93 -6.83 -34.66
CA ILE A 48 19.02 -8.05 -35.46
C ILE A 48 18.80 -7.75 -36.94
N GLY A 49 17.81 -6.92 -37.26
CA GLY A 49 17.53 -6.50 -38.64
C GLY A 49 18.73 -5.80 -39.27
N PHE A 50 19.31 -4.81 -38.57
CA PHE A 50 20.51 -4.11 -39.01
C PHE A 50 21.69 -5.07 -39.24
N LEU A 51 21.94 -5.99 -38.30
CA LEU A 51 23.00 -6.99 -38.44
C LEU A 51 22.79 -7.88 -39.67
N LEU A 52 21.57 -8.33 -39.93
CA LEU A 52 21.26 -9.17 -41.09
C LEU A 52 21.41 -8.42 -42.42
N ILE A 53 21.05 -7.13 -42.47
CA ILE A 53 21.21 -6.29 -43.68
C ILE A 53 22.69 -6.12 -44.03
N PHE A 54 23.54 -5.79 -43.06
CA PHE A 54 24.95 -5.51 -43.32
C PHE A 54 25.79 -6.78 -43.40
N PHE A 55 25.62 -7.71 -42.47
CA PHE A 55 26.47 -8.90 -42.39
C PHE A 55 25.96 -10.09 -43.21
N GLY A 56 24.65 -10.20 -43.44
CA GLY A 56 24.08 -11.28 -44.24
C GLY A 56 24.72 -11.40 -45.65
N PRO A 57 24.72 -10.32 -46.46
CA PRO A 57 25.35 -10.34 -47.78
C PRO A 57 26.85 -10.60 -47.71
N ILE A 58 27.55 -10.00 -46.75
CA ILE A 58 29.00 -10.19 -46.57
C ILE A 58 29.30 -11.66 -46.28
N PHE A 59 28.51 -12.30 -45.41
CA PHE A 59 28.72 -13.70 -45.05
C PHE A 59 28.43 -14.64 -46.23
N PHE A 60 27.30 -14.46 -46.91
CA PHE A 60 26.83 -15.36 -47.96
C PHE A 60 27.51 -15.17 -49.32
N TRP A 61 27.87 -13.93 -49.68
CA TRP A 61 28.45 -13.63 -50.99
C TRP A 61 29.97 -13.50 -50.97
N ILE A 62 30.57 -13.17 -49.82
CA ILE A 62 32.03 -13.00 -49.71
C ILE A 62 32.63 -14.18 -48.95
N PHE A 63 32.26 -14.39 -47.69
CA PHE A 63 32.91 -15.41 -46.85
C PHE A 63 32.61 -16.85 -47.29
N LEU A 64 31.37 -17.17 -47.65
CA LEU A 64 30.97 -18.53 -48.03
C LEU A 64 31.67 -19.03 -49.31
N PRO A 65 31.79 -18.22 -50.38
CA PRO A 65 32.58 -18.60 -51.55
C PRO A 65 34.08 -18.64 -51.28
N LEU A 66 34.59 -17.74 -50.42
CA LEU A 66 35.99 -17.74 -49.99
C LEU A 66 36.33 -18.99 -49.18
N LYS A 67 35.44 -19.44 -48.29
CA LYS A 67 35.61 -20.68 -47.53
C LYS A 67 35.86 -21.86 -48.47
N ASP A 68 34.98 -22.07 -49.44
CA ASP A 68 35.05 -23.25 -50.31
C ASP A 68 36.34 -23.33 -51.15
N ARG A 69 36.99 -22.21 -51.46
CA ARG A 69 38.22 -22.21 -52.28
C ARG A 69 39.49 -21.98 -51.46
N TRP A 70 39.41 -21.15 -50.43
CA TRP A 70 40.58 -20.65 -49.70
C TRP A 70 40.87 -21.48 -48.45
N TYR A 71 39.85 -22.05 -47.82
CA TYR A 71 40.05 -22.91 -46.65
C TYR A 71 40.77 -24.21 -47.01
N GLU A 72 40.39 -24.83 -48.12
CA GLU A 72 41.00 -26.09 -48.59
C GLU A 72 42.48 -25.91 -48.95
N SER A 73 42.84 -24.74 -49.48
CA SER A 73 44.20 -24.47 -49.93
C SER A 73 45.09 -23.85 -48.83
N HIS A 74 44.53 -23.06 -47.90
CA HIS A 74 45.30 -22.30 -46.92
C HIS A 74 44.57 -22.15 -45.56
N PRO A 75 44.33 -23.23 -44.81
CA PRO A 75 43.47 -23.22 -43.64
C PRO A 75 43.96 -22.27 -42.53
N LYS A 76 45.29 -22.18 -42.30
CA LYS A 76 45.86 -21.27 -41.29
C LYS A 76 45.60 -19.80 -41.61
N ARG A 77 45.73 -19.38 -42.88
CA ARG A 77 45.51 -17.98 -43.29
C ARG A 77 44.03 -17.62 -43.26
N PHE A 78 43.17 -18.56 -43.65
CA PHE A 78 41.72 -18.39 -43.55
C PHE A 78 41.26 -18.17 -42.10
N ILE A 79 41.77 -18.98 -41.16
CA ILE A 79 41.46 -18.82 -39.73
C ILE A 79 41.91 -17.44 -39.23
N ILE A 80 43.15 -17.04 -39.50
CA ILE A 80 43.67 -15.72 -39.10
C ILE A 80 42.80 -14.58 -39.66
N ALA A 81 42.29 -14.71 -40.88
CA ALA A 81 41.45 -13.69 -41.50
C ALA A 81 40.02 -13.62 -40.90
N ILE A 82 39.46 -14.76 -40.46
CA ILE A 82 38.08 -14.80 -39.94
C ILE A 82 37.99 -14.58 -38.42
N THR A 83 39.07 -14.88 -37.67
CA THR A 83 39.11 -14.71 -36.22
C THR A 83 38.73 -13.30 -35.74
N PRO A 84 39.23 -12.19 -36.32
CA PRO A 84 38.84 -10.84 -35.91
C PRO A 84 37.35 -10.57 -36.09
N PHE A 85 36.76 -11.12 -37.16
CA PHE A 85 35.34 -10.95 -37.47
C PHE A 85 34.46 -11.69 -36.46
N VAL A 86 34.82 -12.92 -36.09
CA VAL A 86 34.10 -13.68 -35.07
C VAL A 86 34.20 -13.02 -33.69
N ILE A 87 35.39 -12.52 -33.32
CA ILE A 87 35.58 -11.77 -32.07
C ILE A 87 34.73 -10.51 -32.05
N PHE A 88 34.69 -9.77 -33.16
CA PHE A 88 33.86 -8.57 -33.30
C PHE A 88 32.36 -8.88 -33.14
N LEU A 89 31.88 -9.96 -33.77
CA LEU A 89 30.50 -10.41 -33.58
C LEU A 89 30.21 -10.80 -32.13
N LEU A 90 31.09 -11.55 -31.48
CA LEU A 90 30.93 -11.92 -30.07
C LEU A 90 30.91 -10.71 -29.16
N LEU A 91 31.71 -9.67 -29.44
CA LEU A 91 31.68 -8.40 -28.69
C LEU A 91 30.36 -7.66 -28.89
N ILE A 92 29.86 -7.55 -30.12
CA ILE A 92 28.56 -6.91 -30.41
C ILE A 92 27.44 -7.67 -29.71
N PHE A 93 27.40 -9.00 -29.83
CA PHE A 93 26.40 -9.81 -29.14
C PHE A 93 26.53 -9.72 -27.63
N GLY A 94 27.75 -9.67 -27.09
CA GLY A 94 27.99 -9.48 -25.66
C GLY A 94 27.42 -8.15 -25.14
N VAL A 95 27.65 -7.05 -25.87
CA VAL A 95 27.10 -5.72 -25.52
C VAL A 95 25.58 -5.67 -25.69
N ALA A 96 25.05 -6.27 -26.76
CA ALA A 96 23.61 -6.32 -26.99
C ALA A 96 22.90 -7.16 -25.91
N ILE A 97 23.47 -8.31 -25.53
CA ILE A 97 22.95 -9.15 -24.46
C ILE A 97 23.09 -8.44 -23.11
N SER A 98 24.19 -7.74 -22.82
CA SER A 98 24.32 -7.02 -21.55
C SER A 98 23.28 -5.90 -21.41
N GLY A 99 22.91 -5.24 -22.52
CA GLY A 99 21.82 -4.25 -22.53
C GLY A 99 20.42 -4.86 -22.39
N ILE A 100 20.24 -6.13 -22.75
CA ILE A 100 18.97 -6.88 -22.57
C ILE A 100 18.87 -7.45 -21.16
N VAL A 101 19.99 -7.78 -20.52
CA VAL A 101 20.04 -8.38 -19.18
C VAL A 101 20.01 -7.33 -18.07
N HIS A 102 20.08 -6.03 -18.38
CA HIS A 102 19.86 -5.00 -17.36
C HIS A 102 18.37 -4.91 -17.04
N GLU A 103 17.97 -5.71 -16.04
CA GLU A 103 16.64 -5.64 -15.46
C GLU A 103 16.50 -4.27 -14.77
N PRO A 104 15.50 -3.45 -15.12
CA PRO A 104 15.33 -2.13 -14.54
C PRO A 104 15.29 -2.24 -13.02
N GLN A 105 16.22 -1.56 -12.34
CA GLN A 105 16.29 -1.60 -10.90
C GLN A 105 15.14 -0.78 -10.31
N LEU A 106 14.42 -1.37 -9.37
CA LEU A 106 13.42 -0.64 -8.62
C LEU A 106 14.11 0.26 -7.59
N PRO A 107 13.51 1.42 -7.27
CA PRO A 107 13.97 2.26 -6.17
C PRO A 107 13.92 1.48 -4.85
N GLU A 108 14.92 1.67 -4.00
CA GLU A 108 14.94 1.14 -2.65
C GLU A 108 14.38 2.15 -1.66
N TYR A 109 13.62 1.68 -0.68
CA TYR A 109 12.95 2.52 0.32
C TYR A 109 13.22 2.03 1.74
N SER A 110 13.16 2.96 2.68
CA SER A 110 13.03 2.70 4.12
C SER A 110 11.69 3.23 4.59
N PHE A 111 11.01 2.45 5.43
CA PHE A 111 9.69 2.78 5.97
C PHE A 111 9.72 2.77 7.50
N ASN A 112 9.20 3.84 8.09
CA ASN A 112 8.93 3.89 9.51
C ASN A 112 7.44 4.19 9.73
N ALA A 113 6.70 3.17 10.16
CA ALA A 113 5.28 3.31 10.45
C ALA A 113 5.06 3.33 11.97
N THR A 114 4.36 4.35 12.46
CA THR A 114 4.09 4.55 13.88
C THR A 114 2.60 4.75 14.12
N LEU A 115 2.12 4.27 15.28
CA LEU A 115 0.75 4.48 15.72
C LEU A 115 0.69 5.82 16.45
N ALA A 116 -0.17 6.71 15.98
CA ALA A 116 -0.44 8.00 16.62
C ALA A 116 -1.96 8.14 16.79
N ASP A 117 -2.43 7.92 18.02
CA ASP A 117 -3.86 7.88 18.36
C ASP A 117 -4.64 6.90 17.47
N ALA A 118 -5.58 7.39 16.67
CA ALA A 118 -6.42 6.63 15.75
C ALA A 118 -5.91 6.64 14.30
N LYS A 119 -4.61 6.90 14.10
CA LYS A 119 -3.98 6.97 12.79
C LYS A 119 -2.66 6.22 12.76
N ILE A 120 -2.27 5.79 11.56
CA ILE A 120 -0.91 5.37 11.27
C ILE A 120 -0.22 6.50 10.52
N VAL A 121 0.95 6.88 11.03
CA VAL A 121 1.86 7.78 10.32
C VAL A 121 2.95 6.92 9.68
N VAL A 122 3.06 6.98 8.36
CA VAL A 122 4.09 6.30 7.58
C VAL A 122 5.08 7.33 7.06
N GLU A 123 6.30 7.26 7.59
CA GLU A 123 7.43 8.02 7.05
C GLU A 123 8.12 7.16 5.99
N ILE A 124 8.25 7.71 4.79
CA ILE A 124 8.83 7.05 3.62
C ILE A 124 10.12 7.79 3.29
N ASN A 125 11.22 7.04 3.16
CA ASN A 125 12.51 7.59 2.74
C ASN A 125 13.08 6.78 1.59
N ARG A 126 13.22 7.42 0.43
CA ARG A 126 13.87 6.85 -0.76
C ARG A 126 15.38 6.78 -0.54
N ILE A 127 15.94 5.60 -0.71
CA ILE A 127 17.38 5.31 -0.55
C ILE A 127 18.09 5.42 -1.89
N THR A 128 17.49 4.89 -2.96
CA THR A 128 18.01 4.92 -4.33
C THR A 128 16.90 5.33 -5.30
N GLU A 129 17.26 5.97 -6.43
CA GLU A 129 16.29 6.46 -7.43
C GLU A 129 15.76 5.37 -8.38
N GLY A 130 16.47 4.26 -8.55
CA GLY A 130 16.09 3.22 -9.53
C GLY A 130 16.07 3.70 -10.99
N ASP A 131 15.63 2.81 -11.89
CA ASP A 131 15.45 3.08 -13.33
C ASP A 131 13.97 3.29 -13.72
N LEU A 132 13.05 2.96 -12.80
CA LEU A 132 11.61 3.02 -13.01
C LEU A 132 10.97 4.17 -12.23
N PRO A 133 9.83 4.72 -12.69
CA PRO A 133 9.15 5.78 -11.98
C PRO A 133 8.65 5.33 -10.59
N ASP A 134 8.84 6.21 -9.60
CA ASP A 134 8.48 5.94 -8.21
C ASP A 134 6.97 6.12 -8.03
N SER A 135 6.24 5.04 -7.80
CA SER A 135 4.91 5.18 -7.24
C SER A 135 4.63 4.10 -6.21
N LEU A 136 4.00 4.53 -5.12
CA LEU A 136 3.68 3.67 -3.99
C LEU A 136 2.18 3.67 -3.77
N ASN A 137 1.60 2.47 -3.73
CA ASN A 137 0.23 2.26 -3.29
C ASN A 137 0.26 1.80 -1.84
N ILE A 138 -0.31 2.62 -0.95
CA ILE A 138 -0.30 2.40 0.48
C ILE A 138 -1.72 2.04 0.90
N LYS A 139 -1.90 0.84 1.43
CA LYS A 139 -3.20 0.32 1.81
C LYS A 139 -3.23 -0.11 3.26
N LEU A 140 -4.23 0.34 3.99
CA LEU A 140 -4.56 -0.15 5.33
C LEU A 140 -5.77 -1.07 5.25
N THR A 141 -5.64 -2.28 5.78
CA THR A 141 -6.72 -3.28 5.81
C THR A 141 -7.10 -3.64 7.24
N ASP A 142 -8.39 -3.84 7.48
CA ASP A 142 -8.92 -4.32 8.74
C ASP A 142 -8.81 -5.86 8.88
N LEU A 143 -9.27 -6.36 10.02
CA LEU A 143 -9.33 -7.79 10.37
C LEU A 143 -10.05 -8.65 9.33
N ASP A 144 -11.08 -8.09 8.68
CA ASP A 144 -11.90 -8.78 7.69
C ASP A 144 -11.25 -8.73 6.30
N GLY A 145 -10.06 -8.12 6.18
CA GLY A 145 -9.37 -7.86 4.91
C GLY A 145 -10.01 -6.73 4.10
N LYS A 146 -10.95 -5.97 4.68
CA LYS A 146 -11.56 -4.81 4.03
C LYS A 146 -10.61 -3.63 4.13
N GLN A 147 -10.65 -2.77 3.13
CA GLN A 147 -9.84 -1.56 3.11
C GLN A 147 -10.39 -0.56 4.12
N ALA A 148 -9.57 -0.21 5.12
CA ALA A 148 -9.89 0.83 6.10
C ALA A 148 -9.57 2.22 5.52
N ASP A 149 -8.40 2.36 4.91
CA ASP A 149 -7.94 3.59 4.26
C ASP A 149 -6.89 3.28 3.19
N PHE A 150 -6.59 4.26 2.34
CA PHE A 150 -5.56 4.14 1.31
C PHE A 150 -4.96 5.49 0.94
N ASP A 151 -3.73 5.46 0.44
CA ASP A 151 -3.10 6.63 -0.17
C ASP A 151 -2.23 6.20 -1.36
N TYR A 152 -1.93 7.17 -2.21
CA TYR A 152 -1.06 7.00 -3.37
C TYR A 152 0.01 8.07 -3.35
N VAL A 153 1.27 7.64 -3.27
CA VAL A 153 2.43 8.54 -3.32
C VAL A 153 2.99 8.51 -4.73
N SER A 154 3.00 9.67 -5.38
CA SER A 154 3.52 9.80 -6.74
C SER A 154 5.03 10.01 -6.76
N ASN A 155 5.63 9.87 -7.95
CA ASN A 155 7.05 10.13 -8.16
C ASN A 155 7.40 11.60 -7.87
N GLU A 156 6.42 12.49 -8.05
CA GLU A 156 6.63 13.90 -7.80
C GLU A 156 6.75 14.22 -6.32
N ASP A 157 5.98 13.52 -5.48
CA ASP A 157 6.00 13.67 -4.03
C ASP A 157 7.30 13.11 -3.46
N LEU A 158 7.89 12.09 -4.11
CA LEU A 158 9.16 11.48 -3.70
C LEU A 158 10.41 12.20 -4.23
N LYS A 159 10.29 13.33 -4.94
CA LYS A 159 11.43 14.07 -5.52
C LYS A 159 12.47 14.47 -4.49
N ASP A 160 12.04 14.88 -3.30
CA ASP A 160 12.93 15.28 -2.19
C ASP A 160 13.44 14.07 -1.38
N GLY A 161 13.06 12.85 -1.78
CA GLY A 161 13.46 11.59 -1.17
C GLY A 161 12.75 11.26 0.14
N LYS A 162 11.82 12.09 0.60
CA LYS A 162 11.06 11.90 1.85
C LYS A 162 9.61 12.26 1.68
N GLU A 163 8.72 11.43 2.22
CA GLU A 163 7.28 11.69 2.22
C GLU A 163 6.65 11.20 3.52
N ARG A 164 5.51 11.79 3.91
CA ARG A 164 4.80 11.43 5.15
C ARG A 164 3.31 11.25 4.86
N VAL A 165 2.85 10.02 5.03
CA VAL A 165 1.46 9.62 4.79
C VAL A 165 0.76 9.35 6.10
N GLU A 166 -0.47 9.84 6.24
CA GLU A 166 -1.36 9.55 7.39
C GLU A 166 -2.56 8.73 6.92
N LEU A 167 -2.74 7.54 7.50
CA LEU A 167 -3.89 6.68 7.24
C LEU A 167 -4.74 6.57 8.50
N ASN A 168 -6.06 6.61 8.34
CA ASN A 168 -7.01 6.50 9.44
C ASN A 168 -7.51 5.06 9.55
N PHE A 169 -7.63 4.53 10.77
CA PHE A 169 -8.21 3.20 10.96
C PHE A 169 -9.74 3.16 10.76
N ALA A 170 -10.38 4.33 10.82
CA ALA A 170 -11.78 4.55 10.54
C ALA A 170 -12.00 5.93 9.92
N TYR A 171 -12.94 6.02 8.97
CA TYR A 171 -13.32 7.30 8.37
C TYR A 171 -14.15 8.17 9.32
N PHE A 172 -14.94 7.54 10.19
CA PHE A 172 -15.69 8.19 11.27
C PHE A 172 -15.64 7.33 12.54
N GLY A 173 -15.56 7.99 13.71
CA GLY A 173 -15.65 7.34 15.02
C GLY A 173 -14.36 6.66 15.48
N ALA A 174 -14.49 5.78 16.46
CA ALA A 174 -13.39 4.97 16.95
C ALA A 174 -13.07 3.83 15.95
N PRO A 175 -11.79 3.42 15.84
CA PRO A 175 -11.43 2.28 15.02
C PRO A 175 -11.98 0.98 15.58
N LYS A 176 -12.24 -0.03 14.75
CA LYS A 176 -12.61 -1.35 15.28
C LYS A 176 -11.43 -1.92 16.07
N ILE A 177 -11.72 -2.59 17.17
CA ILE A 177 -10.70 -3.26 17.98
C ILE A 177 -10.14 -4.46 17.20
N GLY A 178 -8.82 -4.60 17.16
CA GLY A 178 -8.09 -5.76 16.64
C GLY A 178 -6.95 -5.42 15.68
N ASN A 179 -6.55 -6.39 14.86
CA ASN A 179 -5.38 -6.30 13.99
C ASN A 179 -5.68 -5.67 12.64
N TYR A 180 -4.88 -4.68 12.28
CA TYR A 180 -4.86 -4.07 10.96
C TYR A 180 -3.54 -4.37 10.27
N THR A 181 -3.57 -4.48 8.95
CA THR A 181 -2.36 -4.71 8.15
C THR A 181 -2.15 -3.54 7.19
N LEU A 182 -1.02 -2.87 7.36
CA LEU A 182 -0.47 -1.89 6.42
C LEU A 182 0.33 -2.64 5.35
N VAL A 183 0.02 -2.38 4.09
CA VAL A 183 0.72 -2.93 2.92
C VAL A 183 1.13 -1.78 2.02
N ILE A 184 2.40 -1.74 1.63
CA ILE A 184 2.92 -0.80 0.64
C ILE A 184 3.40 -1.60 -0.57
N LYS A 185 2.90 -1.22 -1.74
CA LYS A 185 3.25 -1.82 -3.02
C LYS A 185 3.95 -0.83 -3.92
N ASN A 186 4.88 -1.33 -4.73
CA ASN A 186 5.51 -0.54 -5.79
C ASN A 186 4.64 -0.52 -7.07
N ILE A 187 5.15 0.12 -8.13
CA ILE A 187 4.49 0.23 -9.43
C ILE A 187 4.24 -1.11 -10.14
N ARG A 188 4.95 -2.18 -9.74
CA ARG A 188 4.75 -3.56 -10.24
C ARG A 188 3.77 -4.37 -9.38
N ASP A 189 3.04 -3.72 -8.47
CA ASP A 189 2.15 -4.34 -7.47
C ASP A 189 2.85 -5.30 -6.48
N GLU A 190 4.18 -5.26 -6.40
CA GLU A 190 4.97 -6.07 -5.48
C GLU A 190 4.91 -5.47 -4.08
N ILE A 191 4.67 -6.30 -3.06
CA ILE A 191 4.67 -5.86 -1.66
C ILE A 191 6.10 -5.64 -1.22
N ILE A 192 6.46 -4.38 -0.97
CA ILE A 192 7.80 -3.96 -0.54
C ILE A 192 7.85 -3.65 0.97
N TYR A 193 6.68 -3.47 1.60
CA TYR A 193 6.57 -3.33 3.05
C TYR A 193 5.23 -3.86 3.54
N GLN A 194 5.26 -4.57 4.66
CA GLN A 194 4.07 -5.04 5.35
C GLN A 194 4.28 -4.97 6.85
N ARG A 195 3.30 -4.42 7.57
CA ARG A 195 3.32 -4.39 9.04
C ARG A 195 1.92 -4.49 9.60
N SER A 196 1.79 -5.24 10.70
CA SER A 196 0.54 -5.34 11.45
C SER A 196 0.54 -4.43 12.67
N PHE A 197 -0.63 -3.88 12.99
CA PHE A 197 -0.89 -3.03 14.15
C PHE A 197 -2.08 -3.60 14.91
N GLU A 198 -1.93 -3.74 16.22
CA GLU A 198 -3.03 -4.16 17.10
C GLU A 198 -3.65 -2.93 17.76
N ILE A 199 -4.95 -2.73 17.53
CA ILE A 199 -5.75 -1.71 18.19
C ILE A 199 -6.43 -2.35 19.38
N THR A 200 -5.96 -2.01 20.58
CA THR A 200 -6.57 -2.43 21.84
C THR A 200 -7.40 -1.30 22.44
N PRO A 201 -8.51 -1.59 23.13
CA PRO A 201 -9.24 -0.56 23.85
C PRO A 201 -8.38 0.00 25.00
N LYS A 202 -8.62 1.27 25.32
CA LYS A 202 -8.05 1.89 26.51
C LYS A 202 -8.85 1.46 27.74
N VAL A 203 -8.23 0.70 28.63
CA VAL A 203 -8.84 0.33 29.91
C VAL A 203 -8.75 1.50 30.88
N VAL A 204 -9.86 1.83 31.53
CA VAL A 204 -9.97 2.91 32.51
C VAL A 204 -10.74 2.46 33.74
N ILE A 205 -10.52 3.15 34.85
CA ILE A 205 -11.31 3.01 36.09
C ILE A 205 -12.13 4.27 36.38
N LEU A 206 -13.09 4.19 37.30
CA LEU A 206 -13.88 5.34 37.73
C LEU A 206 -12.99 6.46 38.29
N GLY A 207 -13.31 7.69 37.91
CA GLY A 207 -12.57 8.91 38.24
C GLY A 207 -11.29 9.13 37.42
N GLU A 208 -10.82 8.14 36.64
CA GLU A 208 -9.65 8.30 35.79
C GLU A 208 -9.95 9.25 34.62
N LYS A 209 -9.13 10.29 34.48
CA LYS A 209 -9.23 11.24 33.38
C LYS A 209 -8.40 10.80 32.19
N ILE A 210 -9.04 10.75 31.02
CA ILE A 210 -8.40 10.45 29.75
C ILE A 210 -8.50 11.64 28.81
N LYS A 211 -7.45 11.84 28.02
CA LYS A 211 -7.45 12.81 26.93
C LYS A 211 -8.00 12.18 25.66
N VAL A 212 -8.98 12.84 25.04
CA VAL A 212 -9.59 12.45 23.76
C VAL A 212 -9.63 13.67 22.84
N GLY A 213 -8.62 13.79 21.97
CA GLY A 213 -8.39 15.01 21.22
C GLY A 213 -8.19 16.22 22.14
N ASP A 214 -9.04 17.23 22.00
CA ASP A 214 -9.06 18.45 22.81
C ASP A 214 -9.90 18.32 24.10
N PHE A 215 -10.44 17.13 24.40
CA PHE A 215 -11.27 16.90 25.59
C PHE A 215 -10.55 16.14 26.69
N LEU A 216 -10.83 16.53 27.93
CA LEU A 216 -10.55 15.74 29.13
C LEU A 216 -11.85 15.06 29.56
N PHE A 217 -11.89 13.73 29.47
CA PHE A 217 -13.07 12.92 29.72
C PHE A 217 -12.85 11.95 30.89
N ASN A 218 -13.88 11.70 31.69
CA ASN A 218 -13.86 10.61 32.68
C ASN A 218 -15.26 10.08 32.98
N PHE A 219 -15.34 8.80 33.35
CA PHE A 219 -16.51 8.26 34.04
C PHE A 219 -16.34 8.60 35.53
N GLU A 220 -17.26 9.36 36.12
CA GLU A 220 -17.13 9.90 37.47
C GLU A 220 -17.62 8.92 38.53
N SER A 221 -18.80 8.36 38.33
CA SER A 221 -19.41 7.42 39.27
C SER A 221 -20.44 6.55 38.57
N PHE A 222 -20.91 5.50 39.27
CA PHE A 222 -22.15 4.84 38.90
C PHE A 222 -23.01 4.58 40.13
N ARG A 223 -24.31 4.40 39.91
CA ARG A 223 -25.27 4.04 40.96
C ARG A 223 -26.31 3.06 40.45
N VAL A 224 -26.80 2.23 41.36
CA VAL A 224 -27.90 1.30 41.14
C VAL A 224 -29.19 1.92 41.68
N SER A 225 -30.29 1.84 40.93
CA SER A 225 -31.58 2.42 41.34
C SER A 225 -32.77 1.67 40.74
N ASP A 226 -33.88 1.63 41.46
CA ASP A 226 -35.16 1.11 40.94
C ASP A 226 -35.89 2.14 40.06
N THR A 227 -35.45 3.40 40.11
CA THR A 227 -36.04 4.52 39.36
C THR A 227 -34.98 5.38 38.70
N TYR A 228 -35.32 5.93 37.53
CA TYR A 228 -34.51 6.92 36.84
C TYR A 228 -35.40 8.04 36.30
N LYS A 229 -35.22 9.27 36.79
CA LYS A 229 -36.10 10.42 36.49
C LYS A 229 -37.57 10.08 36.78
N TYR A 230 -38.39 9.95 35.75
CA TYR A 230 -39.82 9.62 35.85
C TYR A 230 -40.11 8.14 35.53
N TYR A 231 -39.08 7.36 35.24
CA TYR A 231 -39.17 5.95 34.87
C TYR A 231 -38.92 5.07 36.10
N LYS A 232 -39.63 3.94 36.14
CA LYS A 232 -39.42 2.86 37.10
C LYS A 232 -38.97 1.63 36.32
N ALA A 233 -38.01 0.89 36.86
CA ALA A 233 -37.55 -0.33 36.23
C ALA A 233 -38.69 -1.35 36.12
N ASP A 234 -38.67 -2.12 35.05
CA ASP A 234 -39.59 -3.23 34.84
C ASP A 234 -39.46 -4.27 35.98
N PRO A 235 -40.54 -5.00 36.32
CA PRO A 235 -40.48 -6.01 37.37
C PRO A 235 -39.36 -7.04 37.14
N GLY A 236 -38.42 -7.15 38.09
CA GLY A 236 -37.24 -8.02 37.99
C GLY A 236 -36.02 -7.37 37.35
N TYR A 237 -36.05 -6.06 37.12
CA TYR A 237 -34.95 -5.26 36.60
C TYR A 237 -34.58 -4.12 37.55
N LYS A 238 -33.39 -3.56 37.34
CA LYS A 238 -32.86 -2.38 38.02
C LYS A 238 -32.12 -1.48 37.03
N PHE A 239 -32.03 -0.19 37.32
CA PHE A 239 -31.22 0.73 36.54
C PHE A 239 -29.78 0.79 37.04
N ILE A 240 -28.84 0.79 36.10
CA ILE A 240 -27.45 1.20 36.30
C ILE A 240 -27.29 2.56 35.64
N VAL A 241 -26.99 3.59 36.44
CA VAL A 241 -26.76 4.96 35.97
C VAL A 241 -25.29 5.28 36.12
N ILE A 242 -24.60 5.55 35.01
CA ILE A 242 -23.18 5.88 34.97
C ILE A 242 -23.06 7.36 34.58
N GLU A 243 -22.41 8.13 35.45
CA GLU A 243 -22.17 9.56 35.25
C GLU A 243 -20.81 9.76 34.58
N ALA A 244 -20.79 10.56 33.53
CA ALA A 244 -19.57 10.90 32.80
C ALA A 244 -19.42 12.41 32.65
N LYS A 245 -18.18 12.85 32.62
CA LYS A 245 -17.82 14.26 32.54
C LYS A 245 -16.88 14.50 31.38
N ALA A 246 -17.11 15.59 30.66
CA ALA A 246 -16.22 16.06 29.61
C ALA A 246 -15.91 17.55 29.81
N LYS A 247 -14.63 17.90 29.67
CA LYS A 247 -14.16 19.28 29.61
C LYS A 247 -13.49 19.54 28.27
N ASN A 248 -13.86 20.62 27.59
CA ASN A 248 -13.18 21.06 26.38
C ASN A 248 -11.95 21.91 26.74
N GLU A 249 -10.75 21.37 26.55
CA GLU A 249 -9.45 22.08 26.73
C GLU A 249 -8.96 22.76 25.43
N GLY A 250 -9.73 22.66 24.35
CA GLY A 250 -9.45 23.29 23.08
C GLY A 250 -9.77 24.78 23.03
N ILE A 251 -9.30 25.44 21.98
CA ILE A 251 -9.47 26.89 21.77
C ILE A 251 -10.77 27.27 21.04
N LYS A 252 -11.57 26.29 20.63
CA LYS A 252 -12.81 26.49 19.88
C LYS A 252 -13.94 25.66 20.47
N LYS A 253 -15.17 26.08 20.18
CA LYS A 253 -16.37 25.32 20.49
C LYS A 253 -16.38 24.01 19.67
N GLN A 254 -16.56 22.87 20.33
CA GLN A 254 -16.52 21.54 19.72
C GLN A 254 -17.53 20.61 20.42
N SER A 255 -17.88 19.50 19.77
CA SER A 255 -18.65 18.41 20.39
C SER A 255 -17.75 17.19 20.58
N LEU A 256 -17.94 16.46 21.67
CA LEU A 256 -17.34 15.13 21.85
C LEU A 256 -18.39 14.07 21.50
N ASN A 257 -18.16 13.37 20.40
CA ASN A 257 -19.05 12.30 19.96
C ASN A 257 -18.85 11.06 20.84
N VAL A 258 -19.95 10.49 21.34
CA VAL A 258 -19.97 9.18 21.99
C VAL A 258 -20.76 8.23 21.09
N GLY A 259 -20.07 7.21 20.59
CA GLY A 259 -20.62 6.24 19.66
C GLY A 259 -21.32 5.09 20.37
N GLU A 260 -21.06 3.86 19.92
CA GLU A 260 -21.67 2.67 20.52
C GLU A 260 -21.23 2.51 21.98
N VAL A 261 -22.19 2.20 22.86
CA VAL A 261 -21.94 1.88 24.27
C VAL A 261 -22.65 0.59 24.64
N LYS A 262 -21.92 -0.32 25.32
CA LYS A 262 -22.45 -1.60 25.81
C LYS A 262 -22.03 -1.84 27.25
N LEU A 263 -22.97 -2.27 28.07
CA LEU A 263 -22.72 -2.71 29.44
C LEU A 263 -22.74 -4.24 29.49
N GLU A 264 -21.67 -4.84 30.00
CA GLU A 264 -21.59 -6.28 30.27
C GLU A 264 -21.76 -6.56 31.75
N VAL A 265 -22.51 -7.61 32.06
CA VAL A 265 -22.79 -8.08 33.43
C VAL A 265 -22.12 -9.43 33.73
N ASP A 266 -22.08 -9.81 35.00
CA ASP A 266 -21.53 -11.06 35.54
C ASP A 266 -22.01 -12.36 34.87
N LYS A 267 -23.23 -12.39 34.36
CA LYS A 267 -23.76 -13.53 33.61
C LYS A 267 -23.38 -13.56 32.12
N GLY A 268 -22.55 -12.62 31.66
CA GLY A 268 -22.09 -12.50 30.27
C GLY A 268 -23.11 -11.87 29.31
N TYR A 269 -24.22 -11.33 29.83
CA TYR A 269 -25.18 -10.58 29.00
C TYR A 269 -24.63 -9.19 28.67
N GLN A 270 -25.03 -8.68 27.51
CA GLN A 270 -24.71 -7.33 27.08
C GLN A 270 -26.00 -6.52 26.92
N TYR A 271 -26.01 -5.33 27.49
CA TYR A 271 -27.14 -4.41 27.46
C TYR A 271 -26.77 -3.16 26.68
N GLU A 272 -27.71 -2.71 25.86
CA GLU A 272 -27.70 -1.38 25.25
C GLU A 272 -28.29 -0.35 26.21
N PRO A 273 -28.02 0.95 26.02
CA PRO A 273 -28.59 2.00 26.85
C PRO A 273 -30.13 1.97 26.81
N TYR A 274 -30.75 2.13 27.97
CA TYR A 274 -32.22 2.18 28.13
C TYR A 274 -32.85 3.35 27.35
N SER A 275 -32.10 4.43 27.19
CA SER A 275 -32.54 5.65 26.54
C SER A 275 -31.80 5.85 25.21
N TYR A 276 -32.53 6.26 24.17
CA TYR A 276 -31.93 6.70 22.89
C TYR A 276 -30.96 7.87 23.05
N TYR A 277 -31.06 8.61 24.16
CA TYR A 277 -30.05 9.60 24.53
C TYR A 277 -28.89 8.84 25.19
N SER A 278 -27.88 8.53 24.40
CA SER A 278 -26.53 8.24 24.85
C SER A 278 -25.90 9.52 25.44
N LEU A 279 -24.74 9.39 26.08
CA LEU A 279 -23.94 10.54 26.51
C LEU A 279 -23.83 11.56 25.36
N SER A 280 -24.28 12.79 25.58
CA SER A 280 -24.16 13.85 24.58
C SER A 280 -23.43 15.06 25.15
N PHE A 281 -22.19 15.23 24.70
CA PHE A 281 -21.36 16.39 25.01
C PHE A 281 -21.34 17.34 23.82
N ASP A 282 -22.52 17.89 23.53
CA ASP A 282 -22.70 18.77 22.39
C ASP A 282 -22.18 20.17 22.67
N SER A 283 -21.40 20.71 21.72
CA SER A 283 -21.22 22.16 21.62
C SER A 283 -20.54 22.81 22.84
N LEU A 284 -19.63 22.11 23.50
CA LEU A 284 -18.84 22.63 24.63
C LEU A 284 -17.91 23.75 24.17
N ARG A 285 -17.99 24.91 24.83
CA ARG A 285 -17.08 26.06 24.64
C ARG A 285 -15.70 25.77 25.25
N PRO A 286 -14.66 26.53 24.89
CA PRO A 286 -13.36 26.44 25.57
C PRO A 286 -13.50 26.55 27.08
N GLU A 287 -12.83 25.65 27.80
CA GLU A 287 -12.86 25.50 29.27
C GLU A 287 -14.21 25.11 29.87
N GLU A 288 -15.25 24.89 29.05
CA GLU A 288 -16.56 24.42 29.53
C GLU A 288 -16.46 22.95 29.93
N GLU A 289 -17.05 22.64 31.08
CA GLU A 289 -17.15 21.31 31.65
C GLU A 289 -18.64 20.97 31.81
N THR A 290 -19.03 19.77 31.38
CA THR A 290 -20.41 19.29 31.48
C THR A 290 -20.41 17.84 31.92
N THR A 291 -21.45 17.48 32.66
CA THR A 291 -21.72 16.14 33.14
C THR A 291 -22.99 15.63 32.45
N ASP A 292 -22.96 14.38 32.02
CA ASP A 292 -24.12 13.67 31.48
C ASP A 292 -24.16 12.23 32.02
N GLU A 293 -25.29 11.55 31.84
CA GLU A 293 -25.52 10.21 32.37
C GLU A 293 -25.90 9.24 31.26
N ILE A 294 -25.39 8.01 31.35
CA ILE A 294 -25.87 6.88 30.55
C ILE A 294 -26.55 5.87 31.47
N VAL A 295 -27.67 5.33 31.01
CA VAL A 295 -28.52 4.47 31.83
C VAL A 295 -28.76 3.15 31.12
N PHE A 296 -28.62 2.07 31.87
CA PHE A 296 -28.93 0.71 31.45
C PHE A 296 -30.00 0.13 32.37
N GLU A 297 -30.92 -0.64 31.81
CA GLU A 297 -31.85 -1.45 32.58
C GLU A 297 -31.41 -2.90 32.49
N ILE A 298 -30.99 -3.47 33.63
CA ILE A 298 -30.43 -4.83 33.70
C ILE A 298 -31.25 -5.69 34.65
N LEU A 299 -31.14 -7.00 34.53
CA LEU A 299 -31.77 -7.93 35.47
C LEU A 299 -31.35 -7.65 36.91
N GLU A 300 -32.30 -7.69 37.83
CA GLU A 300 -32.12 -7.35 39.25
C GLU A 300 -31.02 -8.20 39.91
N ASP A 301 -30.90 -9.46 39.47
CA ASP A 301 -29.97 -10.47 39.99
C ASP A 301 -28.62 -10.54 39.22
N THR A 302 -28.28 -9.49 38.46
CA THR A 302 -26.99 -9.36 37.76
C THR A 302 -26.18 -8.16 38.27
N GLU A 303 -24.86 -8.22 38.15
CA GLU A 303 -23.96 -7.13 38.54
C GLU A 303 -23.21 -6.59 37.32
N PRO A 304 -23.09 -5.26 37.15
CA PRO A 304 -22.32 -4.68 36.05
C PRO A 304 -20.83 -4.95 36.26
N ILE A 305 -20.14 -5.43 35.23
CA ILE A 305 -18.69 -5.74 35.28
C ILE A 305 -17.87 -4.74 34.48
N LYS A 306 -18.31 -4.42 33.25
CA LYS A 306 -17.56 -3.52 32.38
C LYS A 306 -18.47 -2.78 31.42
N LEU A 307 -18.07 -1.57 31.07
CA LEU A 307 -18.70 -0.77 30.02
C LEU A 307 -17.70 -0.57 28.88
N SER A 308 -18.10 -0.92 27.67
CA SER A 308 -17.37 -0.63 26.44
C SER A 308 -18.00 0.57 25.76
N ALA A 309 -17.22 1.58 25.40
CA ALA A 309 -17.70 2.79 24.73
C ALA A 309 -16.74 3.29 23.65
N GLU A 310 -17.29 3.80 22.55
CA GLU A 310 -16.55 4.63 21.59
C GLU A 310 -16.60 6.09 22.03
N ILE A 311 -15.47 6.67 22.43
CA ILE A 311 -15.37 8.07 22.86
C ILE A 311 -14.48 8.82 21.88
N GLY A 312 -15.07 9.68 21.05
CA GLY A 312 -14.37 10.37 19.97
C GLY A 312 -13.76 9.38 18.97
N ASN A 313 -12.44 9.29 18.96
CA ASN A 313 -11.65 8.41 18.09
C ASN A 313 -10.99 7.23 18.83
N ILE A 314 -11.37 6.97 20.09
CA ILE A 314 -10.81 5.87 20.87
C ILE A 314 -11.89 4.91 21.38
N ASN A 315 -11.52 3.65 21.55
CA ASN A 315 -12.34 2.69 22.28
C ASN A 315 -11.92 2.69 23.74
N VAL A 316 -12.89 2.73 24.63
CA VAL A 316 -12.68 2.73 26.07
C VAL A 316 -13.39 1.52 26.67
N VAL A 317 -12.72 0.86 27.62
CA VAL A 317 -13.32 -0.16 28.48
C VAL A 317 -13.20 0.34 29.92
N LEU A 318 -14.33 0.71 30.51
CA LEU A 318 -14.44 1.02 31.93
C LEU A 318 -14.66 -0.27 32.71
N ILE A 319 -13.81 -0.52 33.70
CA ILE A 319 -14.01 -1.61 34.67
C ILE A 319 -14.88 -1.09 35.82
N LEU A 320 -15.96 -1.80 36.10
CA LEU A 320 -16.90 -1.52 37.19
C LEU A 320 -16.66 -2.57 38.28
N GLU A 321 -15.72 -2.28 39.17
CA GLU A 321 -15.40 -3.06 40.39
C GLU A 321 -15.84 -2.30 41.65
#